data_AF-A0A918H632-F1
#
_entry.id   AF-A0A918H632-F1
#
_cell.length_a   1.000
_cell.length_b   1.000
_cell.length_c   1.000
_cell.angle_alpha   90.00
_cell.angle_beta   90.00
_cell.angle_gamma   90.00
#
_symmetry.space_group_name_H-M   'P 1'
#
loop_
_entity.id
_entity.type
_entity.pdbx_description
1 polymer ?
#
loop_
_entity_poly.entity_id
_entity_poly.type
_entity_poly.pdbx_seq_one_letter_code
_entity_poly.pdbx_strand_id
1 'polypeptide(L)'
;MLSFRDEHYNWGHMGLGTLVFLVNITLIWAYTISCHSCRHIVGGKLKHFSRHPVRYRAWQFVGRLNARHMLLAWASLVSVALADFYVYLVASGVFDDPRFF
;
A
#
# COMPACT_ATOMS: atom_id res chain seq x y z
N MET A 1 1.64 13.36 -8.59
CA MET A 1 1.22 13.30 -10.00
C MET A 1 2.30 13.72 -11.01
N LEU A 2 3.50 14.11 -10.56
CA LEU A 2 4.66 14.39 -11.43
C LEU A 2 5.51 13.14 -11.77
N SER A 3 5.30 12.03 -11.06
CA SER A 3 6.06 10.78 -11.26
C SER A 3 5.66 9.98 -12.51
N PHE A 4 4.62 10.39 -13.25
CA PHE A 4 4.06 9.63 -14.38
C PHE A 4 4.15 10.38 -15.72
N ARG A 5 4.81 11.55 -15.75
CA ARG A 5 4.82 12.44 -16.91
C ARG A 5 6.24 12.94 -17.16
N ASP A 6 6.78 12.69 -18.34
CA ASP A 6 8.01 13.34 -18.81
C ASP A 6 7.75 14.79 -19.25
N GLU A 7 8.84 15.51 -19.50
CA GLU A 7 8.88 16.89 -20.03
C GLU A 7 8.09 17.05 -21.35
N HIS A 8 7.87 15.96 -22.10
CA HIS A 8 7.07 15.91 -23.33
C HIS A 8 5.59 15.50 -23.16
N TYR A 9 5.03 15.52 -21.94
CA TYR A 9 3.60 15.24 -21.69
C TYR A 9 3.13 13.82 -22.07
N ASN A 10 4.04 12.89 -22.40
CA ASN A 10 3.75 11.49 -22.69
C ASN A 10 3.49 10.70 -21.39
N TRP A 11 2.41 9.92 -21.39
CA TRP A 11 2.08 8.97 -20.33
C TRP A 11 2.78 7.65 -20.65
N GLY A 12 3.78 7.27 -19.85
CA GLY A 12 4.53 6.04 -20.13
C GLY A 12 5.77 5.82 -19.29
N HIS A 13 6.40 6.89 -18.81
CA HIS A 13 7.65 6.84 -18.05
C HIS A 13 7.41 6.36 -16.61
N MET A 14 7.17 5.06 -16.43
CA MET A 14 7.07 4.47 -15.11
C MET A 14 8.42 3.84 -14.78
N GLY A 15 9.26 4.61 -14.07
CA GLY A 15 10.50 4.09 -13.52
C GLY A 15 10.22 2.91 -12.60
N LEU A 16 11.13 1.94 -12.54
CA LEU A 16 11.00 0.80 -11.63
C LEU A 16 10.88 1.30 -10.17
N GLY A 17 11.49 2.43 -9.83
CA GLY A 17 11.27 3.13 -8.57
C GLY A 17 9.81 3.48 -8.26
N THR A 18 9.02 3.92 -9.25
CA THR A 18 7.59 4.21 -9.05
C THR A 18 6.81 2.95 -8.69
N LEU A 19 7.14 1.80 -9.32
CA LEU A 19 6.50 0.52 -9.01
C LEU A 19 6.86 0.05 -7.59
N VAL A 20 8.13 0.17 -7.19
CA VAL A 20 8.60 -0.14 -5.84
C VAL A 20 7.89 0.73 -4.80
N PHE A 21 7.78 2.04 -5.02
CA PHE A 21 7.05 2.93 -4.13
C PHE A 21 5.54 2.65 -4.09
N LEU A 22 4.92 2.31 -5.22
CA LEU A 22 3.50 1.93 -5.25
C LEU A 22 3.22 0.68 -4.41
N VAL A 23 4.08 -0.34 -4.53
CA VAL A 23 3.98 -1.55 -3.71
C VAL A 23 4.15 -1.20 -2.23
N ASN A 24 5.13 -0.36 -1.91
CA ASN A 24 5.40 0.09 -0.54
C ASN A 24 4.20 0.82 0.08
N ILE A 25 3.68 1.84 -0.62
CA ILE A 25 2.52 2.62 -0.19
C ILE A 25 1.31 1.71 -0.02
N THR A 26 1.07 0.78 -0.95
CA THR A 26 -0.06 -0.15 -0.88
C THR A 26 0.04 -1.07 0.35
N LEU A 27 1.22 -1.60 0.64
CA LEU A 27 1.46 -2.45 1.82
C LEU A 27 1.27 -1.69 3.13
N ILE A 28 1.78 -0.46 3.22
CA ILE A 28 1.59 0.41 4.38
C ILE A 28 0.11 0.74 4.55
N TRP A 29 -0.59 1.08 3.48
CA TRP A 29 -2.02 1.40 3.52
C TRP A 29 -2.86 0.18 3.97
N ALA A 30 -2.53 -1.01 3.48
CA ALA A 30 -3.14 -2.26 3.91
C ALA A 30 -2.88 -2.54 5.40
N TYR A 31 -1.65 -2.28 5.89
CA TYR A 31 -1.32 -2.37 7.31
C TYR A 31 -2.16 -1.39 8.15
N THR A 32 -2.26 -0.12 7.74
CA THR A 32 -3.09 0.88 8.43
C THR A 32 -4.55 0.44 8.53
N ILE A 33 -5.14 -0.07 7.45
CA ILE A 33 -6.55 -0.51 7.43
C ILE A 33 -6.76 -1.78 8.25
N SER A 34 -5.75 -2.63 8.37
CA SER A 34 -5.81 -3.86 9.16
C SER A 34 -5.81 -3.63 10.69
N CYS A 35 -5.60 -2.41 11.17
CA CYS A 35 -5.51 -2.14 12.60
C CYS A 35 -6.84 -2.37 13.36
N HIS A 36 -6.73 -2.61 14.67
CA HIS A 36 -7.90 -2.78 15.55
C HIS A 36 -8.80 -1.54 15.57
N SER A 37 -8.23 -0.35 15.42
CA SER A 37 -8.96 0.92 15.36
C SER A 37 -9.86 1.00 14.13
N CYS A 38 -9.38 0.60 12.95
CA CYS A 38 -10.20 0.54 11.74
C CYS A 38 -11.35 -0.47 11.86
N ARG A 39 -11.10 -1.63 12.50
CA ARG A 39 -12.17 -2.60 12.80
C ARG A 39 -13.26 -1.99 13.68
N HIS A 40 -12.86 -1.22 14.69
CA HIS A 40 -13.79 -0.57 15.60
C HIS A 40 -14.54 0.63 14.97
N ILE A 41 -13.91 1.37 14.04
CA ILE A 41 -14.58 2.45 13.30
C ILE A 41 -15.62 1.89 12.32
N VAL A 42 -15.26 0.83 11.58
CA VAL A 42 -16.18 0.19 10.61
C VAL A 42 -17.30 -0.57 11.32
N GLY A 43 -17.01 -1.20 12.46
CA GLY A 43 -17.96 -1.93 13.31
C GLY A 43 -18.75 -1.05 14.28
N GLY A 44 -18.26 0.15 14.58
CA GLY A 44 -18.82 1.05 15.58
C GLY A 44 -20.21 1.51 15.17
N LYS A 45 -21.19 1.27 16.06
CA LYS A 45 -22.62 1.59 15.91
C LYS A 45 -23.44 0.72 14.95
N LEU A 46 -22.97 -0.47 14.55
CA LEU A 46 -23.84 -1.46 13.89
C LEU A 46 -24.82 -2.09 14.90
N LYS A 47 -25.92 -1.37 15.20
CA LYS A 47 -27.01 -1.88 16.05
C LYS A 47 -28.06 -2.70 15.26
N HIS A 48 -28.05 -2.66 13.93
CA HIS A 48 -28.94 -3.41 13.05
C HIS A 48 -28.16 -3.98 11.86
N PHE A 49 -27.87 -5.28 11.88
CA PHE A 49 -27.14 -5.98 10.83
C PHE A 49 -27.96 -6.15 9.53
N SER A 50 -29.29 -6.20 9.64
CA SER A 50 -30.21 -6.40 8.51
C SER A 50 -30.32 -5.19 7.56
N ARG A 51 -30.16 -3.95 8.05
CA ARG A 51 -30.33 -2.73 7.22
C ARG A 51 -29.05 -2.23 6.53
N HIS A 52 -27.87 -2.74 6.90
CA HIS A 52 -26.59 -2.25 6.36
C HIS A 52 -25.63 -3.39 5.95
N PRO A 53 -25.96 -4.16 4.90
CA PRO A 53 -25.16 -5.29 4.44
C PRO A 53 -23.73 -4.90 4.00
N VAL A 54 -23.57 -3.68 3.45
CA VAL A 54 -22.27 -3.15 3.02
C VAL A 54 -21.32 -2.92 4.21
N ARG A 55 -21.82 -2.35 5.31
CA ARG A 55 -21.00 -2.10 6.52
C ARG A 55 -20.62 -3.41 7.22
N TYR A 56 -21.53 -4.40 7.22
CA TYR A 56 -21.23 -5.73 7.75
C TYR A 56 -20.15 -6.46 6.95
N ARG A 57 -20.22 -6.42 5.61
CA ARG A 57 -19.18 -6.96 4.72
C ARG A 57 -17.83 -6.27 4.91
N ALA A 58 -17.83 -4.93 5.02
CA ALA A 58 -16.61 -4.16 5.28
C ALA A 58 -16.00 -4.53 6.65
N TRP A 59 -16.82 -4.70 7.68
CA TRP A 59 -16.36 -5.13 9.00
C TRP A 59 -15.78 -6.55 9.01
N GLN A 60 -16.40 -7.50 8.30
CA GLN A 60 -15.82 -8.84 8.12
C GLN A 60 -14.51 -8.80 7.32
N PHE A 61 -14.42 -7.95 6.30
CA PHE A 61 -13.20 -7.77 5.52
C PHE A 61 -12.05 -7.21 6.38
N VAL A 62 -12.28 -6.12 7.10
CA VAL A 62 -11.30 -5.55 8.03
C VAL A 62 -10.96 -6.53 9.16
N GLY A 63 -11.93 -7.30 9.64
CA GLY A 63 -11.70 -8.38 10.61
C GLY A 63 -10.77 -9.48 10.09
N ARG A 64 -10.93 -9.91 8.83
CA ARG A 64 -10.02 -10.88 8.20
C ARG A 64 -8.62 -10.32 7.98
N LEU A 65 -8.50 -9.04 7.62
CA LEU A 65 -7.22 -8.36 7.49
C LEU A 65 -6.52 -8.19 8.84
N ASN A 66 -7.26 -7.88 9.90
CA ASN A 66 -6.72 -7.75 11.25
C ASN A 66 -6.08 -9.05 11.78
N ALA A 67 -6.65 -10.22 11.45
CA ALA A 67 -6.02 -11.51 11.77
C ALA A 67 -4.64 -11.68 11.13
N ARG A 68 -4.35 -10.96 10.04
CA ARG A 68 -3.06 -10.94 9.35
C ARG A 68 -2.26 -9.66 9.62
N HIS A 69 -2.64 -8.86 10.61
CA HIS A 69 -2.01 -7.58 10.92
C HIS A 69 -0.50 -7.70 11.15
N MET A 70 -0.09 -8.73 11.91
CA MET A 70 1.34 -9.01 12.13
C MET A 70 2.06 -9.33 10.82
N LEU A 71 1.45 -10.13 9.94
CA LEU A 71 2.04 -10.50 8.65
C LEU A 71 2.14 -9.27 7.72
N LEU A 72 1.13 -8.41 7.71
CA LEU A 72 1.15 -7.14 6.98
C LEU A 72 2.22 -6.18 7.53
N ALA A 73 2.44 -6.17 8.85
CA ALA A 73 3.52 -5.39 9.45
C ALA A 73 4.88 -5.84 8.92
N TRP A 74 5.17 -7.15 8.99
CA TRP A 74 6.40 -7.73 8.46
C TRP A 74 6.55 -7.49 6.95
N ALA A 75 5.49 -7.68 6.16
CA ALA A 75 5.51 -7.44 4.72
C ALA A 75 5.78 -5.97 4.39
N SER A 76 5.19 -5.03 5.14
CA SER A 76 5.45 -3.60 4.98
C SER A 76 6.88 -3.23 5.35
N LEU A 77 7.42 -3.79 6.43
CA LEU A 77 8.78 -3.52 6.91
C LEU A 77 9.82 -4.06 5.92
N VAL A 78 9.64 -5.27 5.41
CA VAL A 78 10.47 -5.83 4.33
C VAL A 78 10.36 -4.98 3.06
N SER A 79 9.16 -4.56 2.68
CA SER A 79 8.97 -3.72 1.51
C SER A 79 9.64 -2.35 1.64
N VAL A 80 9.62 -1.74 2.84
CA VAL A 80 10.32 -0.47 3.09
C VAL A 80 11.82 -0.67 3.01
N ALA A 81 12.35 -1.72 3.63
CA ALA A 81 13.78 -2.03 3.56
C ALA A 81 14.23 -2.29 2.11
N LEU A 82 13.43 -3.00 1.31
CA LEU A 82 13.70 -3.21 -0.10
C LEU A 82 13.62 -1.92 -0.92
N ALA A 83 12.66 -1.05 -0.62
CA ALA A 83 12.54 0.25 -1.29
C ALA A 83 13.73 1.17 -0.96
N ASP A 84 14.17 1.19 0.29
CA ASP A 84 15.33 1.96 0.73
C ASP A 84 16.63 1.43 0.11
N PHE A 85 16.80 0.11 0.09
CA PHE A 85 17.93 -0.54 -0.59
C PHE A 85 17.93 -0.28 -2.09
N TYR A 86 16.75 -0.29 -2.72
CA TYR A 86 16.59 0.05 -4.14
C TYR A 86 17.03 1.49 -4.43
N VAL A 87 16.53 2.45 -3.64
CA VAL A 87 16.92 3.86 -3.77
C VAL A 87 18.42 4.05 -3.51
N TYR A 88 18.99 3.34 -2.54
CA TYR A 88 20.43 3.37 -2.26
C TYR A 88 21.26 2.85 -3.43
N LEU A 89 20.87 1.75 -4.07
CA LEU A 89 21.55 1.21 -5.25
C LEU A 89 21.49 2.16 -6.46
N VAL A 90 20.33 2.79 -6.68
CA VAL A 90 20.17 3.81 -7.72
C VAL A 90 21.01 5.04 -7.42
N ALA A 91 20.98 5.54 -6.19
CA ALA A 91 21.72 6.74 -5.78
C ALA A 91 23.25 6.53 -5.75
N SER A 92 23.72 5.31 -5.48
CA SER A 92 25.14 4.95 -5.50
C SER A 92 25.70 4.74 -6.91
N GLY A 93 24.86 4.84 -7.96
CA GLY A 93 25.27 4.69 -9.36
C GLY A 93 25.68 3.26 -9.72
N VAL A 94 25.40 2.28 -8.86
CA VAL A 94 25.64 0.85 -9.11
C VAL A 94 24.62 0.31 -10.10
N PHE A 95 23.43 0.92 -10.15
CA PHE A 95 22.33 0.55 -11.03
C PHE A 95 21.68 1.82 -11.61
N ASP A 96 21.57 1.91 -12.94
CA ASP A 96 20.70 2.90 -13.57
C ASP A 96 19.24 2.45 -13.38
N ASP A 97 18.36 3.32 -12.86
CA ASP A 97 16.92 3.03 -12.74
C ASP A 97 16.40 2.62 -14.13
N PRO A 98 15.95 1.37 -14.33
CA PRO A 98 15.41 0.97 -15.62
C PRO A 98 14.07 1.67 -15.79
N ARG A 99 14.12 2.79 -16.51
CA ARG A 99 12.93 3.52 -16.97
C ARG A 99 12.27 2.66 -18.03
N PHE A 100 11.08 2.14 -17.72
CA PHE A 100 10.26 1.51 -18.74
C PHE A 100 9.63 2.63 -19.58
N PHE A 101 10.29 2.92 -20.71
CA PHE A 101 9.98 3.94 -21.72
C PHE A 101 10.15 5.38 -21.26
#